data_AF-K8E4T8-F1
#
_entry.id   AF-K8E4T8-F1
#
_cell.length_a   1.000
_cell.length_b   1.000
_cell.length_c   1.000
_cell.angle_alpha   90.00
_cell.angle_beta   90.00
_cell.angle_gamma   90.00
#
_symmetry.space_group_name_H-M   'P 1'
#
loop_
_entity.id
_entity.type
_entity.pdbx_description
1 polymer ?
#
loop_
_entity_poly.entity_id
_entity_poly.type
_entity_poly.pdbx_seq_one_letter_code
_entity_poly.pdbx_strand_id
1 'polypeptide(L)'
;MRTGERIKNTRKKQGLTQKQLADKVHLTAQVISNIERSYTTASSDDLARIADVLNTTPNYLLGKEENSNNYYELTNKDEKDIAERLQVMIKDLENNAHYSKENGEMDDNTRELLIMSLENSLRIAKQEAKKKFTPKKYRN
;
A
#
# COMPACT_ATOMS: atom_id res chain seq x y z
N MET A 1 -18.26 -0.12 -14.48
CA MET A 1 -16.94 -0.16 -15.15
C MET A 1 -16.49 -1.60 -15.34
N ARG A 2 -15.93 -1.94 -16.51
CA ARG A 2 -15.38 -3.29 -16.79
C ARG A 2 -13.94 -3.41 -16.26
N THR A 3 -13.43 -4.64 -16.10
CA THR A 3 -12.08 -4.91 -15.57
C THR A 3 -10.97 -4.20 -16.33
N GLY A 4 -10.97 -4.27 -17.66
CA GLY A 4 -9.99 -3.57 -18.49
C GLY A 4 -9.97 -2.05 -18.27
N GLU A 5 -11.14 -1.46 -18.04
CA GLU A 5 -11.28 -0.03 -17.79
C GLU A 5 -10.73 0.37 -16.41
N ARG A 6 -10.95 -0.48 -15.38
CA ARG A 6 -10.36 -0.28 -14.04
C ARG A 6 -8.85 -0.37 -14.08
N ILE A 7 -8.29 -1.38 -14.77
CA ILE A 7 -6.84 -1.53 -14.99
C ILE A 7 -6.26 -0.28 -15.66
N LYS A 8 -6.88 0.16 -16.76
CA LYS A 8 -6.46 1.37 -17.50
C LYS A 8 -6.48 2.62 -16.63
N ASN A 9 -7.53 2.81 -15.84
CA ASN A 9 -7.68 3.98 -15.00
C ASN A 9 -6.66 3.98 -13.85
N THR A 10 -6.44 2.85 -13.18
CA THR A 10 -5.44 2.74 -12.11
C THR A 10 -4.02 2.93 -12.65
N ARG A 11 -3.70 2.32 -13.80
CA ARG A 11 -2.42 2.54 -14.49
C ARG A 11 -2.18 4.02 -14.77
N LYS A 12 -3.18 4.72 -15.33
CA LYS A 12 -3.10 6.16 -15.62
C LYS A 12 -2.94 6.99 -14.36
N LYS A 13 -3.64 6.66 -13.26
CA LYS A 13 -3.49 7.33 -11.96
C LYS A 13 -2.06 7.25 -11.43
N GLN A 14 -1.36 6.14 -11.71
CA GLN A 14 0.05 5.97 -11.35
C GLN A 14 1.04 6.56 -12.38
N GLY A 15 0.56 7.19 -13.45
CA GLY A 15 1.42 7.77 -14.49
C GLY A 15 2.18 6.75 -15.33
N LEU A 16 1.78 5.48 -15.30
CA LEU A 16 2.43 4.42 -16.06
C LEU A 16 1.92 4.36 -17.51
N THR A 17 2.83 4.14 -18.46
CA THR A 17 2.47 3.74 -19.83
C THR A 17 2.07 2.26 -19.89
N GLN A 18 1.36 1.85 -20.94
CA GLN A 18 1.03 0.42 -21.13
C GLN A 18 2.29 -0.45 -21.21
N LYS A 19 3.36 0.06 -21.85
CA LYS A 19 4.66 -0.60 -21.92
C LYS A 19 5.28 -0.78 -20.52
N GLN A 20 5.34 0.28 -19.71
CA GLN A 20 5.89 0.19 -18.36
C GLN A 20 5.11 -0.77 -17.44
N LEU A 21 3.78 -0.82 -17.57
CA LEU A 21 2.99 -1.81 -16.83
C LEU A 21 3.35 -3.22 -17.32
N ALA A 22 3.39 -3.43 -18.63
CA ALA A 22 3.72 -4.72 -19.24
C ALA A 22 5.09 -5.24 -18.81
N ASP A 23 6.11 -4.38 -18.83
CA ASP A 23 7.48 -4.69 -18.41
C ASP A 23 7.52 -5.16 -16.94
N LYS A 24 6.71 -4.56 -16.06
CA LYS A 24 6.64 -4.90 -14.62
C LYS A 24 5.90 -6.20 -14.34
N VAL A 25 4.94 -6.60 -15.18
CA VAL A 25 4.15 -7.83 -15.00
C VAL A 25 4.58 -8.97 -15.91
N HIS A 26 5.70 -8.80 -16.63
CA HIS A 26 6.26 -9.75 -17.60
C HIS A 26 5.30 -10.10 -18.74
N LEU A 27 4.56 -9.11 -19.24
CA LEU A 27 3.67 -9.23 -20.40
C LEU A 27 4.13 -8.30 -21.52
N THR A 28 3.53 -8.44 -22.72
CA THR A 28 3.76 -7.48 -23.81
C THR A 28 2.81 -6.30 -23.70
N ALA A 29 3.23 -5.12 -24.19
CA ALA A 29 2.38 -3.93 -24.24
C ALA A 29 1.06 -4.20 -25.02
N GLN A 30 1.10 -5.07 -26.02
CA GLN A 30 -0.07 -5.49 -26.78
C GLN A 30 -1.07 -6.26 -25.91
N VAL A 31 -0.59 -7.18 -25.07
CA VAL A 31 -1.44 -7.95 -24.14
C VAL A 31 -2.12 -7.00 -23.15
N ILE A 32 -1.38 -6.08 -22.54
CA ILE A 32 -1.96 -5.06 -21.64
C ILE A 32 -3.00 -4.21 -22.38
N SER A 33 -2.72 -3.75 -23.60
CA SER A 33 -3.67 -2.98 -24.41
C SER A 33 -4.93 -3.77 -24.76
N ASN A 34 -4.81 -5.07 -25.02
CA ASN A 34 -5.96 -5.94 -25.28
C ASN A 34 -6.80 -6.16 -24.01
N ILE A 35 -6.16 -6.37 -22.86
CA ILE A 35 -6.82 -6.47 -21.55
C ILE A 35 -7.58 -5.17 -21.24
N GLU A 36 -6.93 -4.02 -21.39
CA GLU A 36 -7.55 -2.71 -21.12
C GLU A 36 -8.75 -2.42 -22.01
N ARG A 37 -8.75 -2.92 -23.25
CA ARG A 37 -9.86 -2.80 -24.20
C ARG A 37 -10.87 -3.93 -24.11
N SER A 38 -10.68 -4.88 -23.19
CA SER A 38 -11.53 -6.08 -23.03
C SER A 38 -11.56 -7.00 -24.27
N TYR A 39 -10.52 -6.99 -25.10
CA TYR A 39 -10.34 -7.97 -26.19
C TYR A 39 -9.78 -9.31 -25.69
N THR A 40 -9.11 -9.30 -24.53
CA THR A 40 -8.55 -10.50 -23.91
C THR A 40 -8.76 -10.41 -22.41
N THR A 41 -9.09 -11.54 -21.78
CA THR A 41 -9.22 -11.63 -20.32
C THR A 41 -7.86 -11.95 -19.73
N ALA A 42 -7.46 -11.23 -18.68
CA ALA A 42 -6.26 -11.58 -17.92
C ALA A 42 -6.48 -12.94 -17.22
N SER A 43 -5.44 -13.78 -17.19
CA SER A 43 -5.43 -14.95 -16.32
C SER A 43 -5.46 -14.51 -14.84
N SER A 44 -5.79 -15.43 -13.93
CA SER A 44 -5.78 -15.12 -12.49
C SER A 44 -4.40 -14.64 -12.03
N ASP A 45 -3.34 -15.26 -12.53
CA ASP A 45 -1.96 -14.93 -12.19
C ASP A 45 -1.54 -13.57 -12.75
N ASP A 46 -1.90 -13.28 -14.01
CA ASP A 46 -1.66 -11.96 -14.60
C ASP A 46 -2.40 -10.87 -13.84
N LEU A 47 -3.65 -11.14 -13.46
CA LEU A 47 -4.47 -10.19 -12.74
C LEU A 47 -3.90 -9.90 -11.35
N ALA A 48 -3.38 -10.92 -10.65
CA ALA A 48 -2.68 -10.77 -9.38
C ALA A 48 -1.42 -9.90 -9.54
N ARG A 49 -0.56 -10.21 -10.52
CA ARG A 49 0.63 -9.40 -10.82
C ARG A 49 0.28 -7.95 -11.17
N ILE A 50 -0.76 -7.75 -11.97
CA ILE A 50 -1.24 -6.40 -12.33
C ILE A 50 -1.73 -5.67 -11.07
N ALA A 51 -2.48 -6.34 -10.20
CA ALA A 51 -2.96 -5.77 -8.95
C ALA A 51 -1.81 -5.34 -8.04
N ASP A 52 -0.79 -6.19 -7.89
CA ASP A 52 0.41 -5.90 -7.09
C ASP A 52 1.17 -4.68 -7.62
N VAL A 53 1.44 -4.63 -8.92
CA VAL A 53 2.11 -3.48 -9.56
C VAL A 53 1.29 -2.20 -9.42
N LEU A 54 -0.03 -2.33 -9.54
CA LEU A 54 -0.96 -1.22 -9.42
C LEU A 54 -1.36 -0.91 -7.96
N ASN A 55 -0.71 -1.53 -6.97
CA ASN A 55 -0.99 -1.38 -5.54
C ASN A 55 -2.49 -1.41 -5.22
N THR A 56 -3.18 -2.42 -5.75
CA THR A 56 -4.64 -2.61 -5.58
C THR A 56 -4.96 -4.10 -5.42
N THR A 57 -6.24 -4.46 -5.32
CA THR A 57 -6.68 -5.85 -5.18
C THR A 57 -7.21 -6.40 -6.51
N PRO A 58 -7.07 -7.71 -6.79
CA PRO A 58 -7.72 -8.35 -7.93
C PRO A 58 -9.25 -8.17 -7.89
N ASN A 59 -9.85 -8.17 -6.70
CA ASN A 59 -11.29 -7.93 -6.51
C ASN A 59 -11.72 -6.53 -6.96
N TYR A 60 -10.92 -5.50 -6.66
CA TYR A 60 -11.15 -4.16 -7.17
C TYR A 60 -11.09 -4.14 -8.71
N LEU A 61 -10.08 -4.77 -9.30
CA LEU A 61 -9.95 -4.84 -10.76
C LEU A 61 -11.12 -5.59 -11.40
N LEU A 62 -11.63 -6.64 -10.75
CA LEU A 62 -12.82 -7.37 -11.19
C LEU A 62 -14.13 -6.61 -10.98
N GLY A 63 -14.09 -5.47 -10.27
CA GLY A 63 -15.29 -4.72 -9.90
C GLY A 63 -16.19 -5.46 -8.91
N LYS A 64 -15.64 -6.45 -8.17
CA LYS A 64 -16.29 -7.11 -7.05
C LYS A 64 -16.25 -6.26 -5.78
N GLU A 65 -15.33 -5.29 -5.75
CA GLU A 65 -15.23 -4.24 -4.73
C GLU A 65 -15.30 -2.89 -5.45
N GLU A 66 -16.26 -2.05 -5.06
CA GLU A 66 -16.19 -0.61 -5.31
C GLU A 66 -15.04 -0.07 -4.45
N ASN A 67 -14.23 0.86 -4.98
CA ASN A 67 -13.13 1.44 -4.20
C ASN A 67 -13.70 2.06 -2.91
N SER A 68 -13.58 1.38 -1.78
CA SER A 68 -13.54 2.04 -0.49
C SER A 68 -12.12 2.55 -0.19
N ASN A 69 -11.18 2.48 -1.15
CA ASN A 69 -9.83 3.06 -1.03
C ASN A 69 -9.95 4.56 -0.83
N ASN A 70 -10.20 4.93 0.41
CA ASN A 70 -10.06 6.26 0.91
C ASN A 70 -8.64 6.70 0.54
N TYR A 71 -8.48 7.89 -0.04
CA TYR A 71 -7.15 8.41 -0.44
C TYR A 71 -6.13 8.48 0.72
N TYR A 72 -6.62 8.31 1.95
CA TYR A 72 -5.85 8.26 3.17
C TYR A 72 -5.53 6.84 3.68
N GLU A 73 -5.99 5.78 3.02
CA GLU A 73 -5.61 4.40 3.37
C GLU A 73 -4.11 4.17 3.19
N LEU A 74 -3.54 3.33 4.06
CA LEU A 74 -2.13 3.04 4.06
C LEU A 74 -1.80 2.07 2.93
N THR A 75 -0.81 2.42 2.13
CA THR A 75 -0.28 1.55 1.07
C THR A 75 0.82 0.66 1.63
N ASN A 76 1.21 -0.38 0.89
CA ASN A 76 2.37 -1.21 1.24
C ASN A 76 3.66 -0.39 1.42
N LYS A 77 3.81 0.73 0.71
CA LYS A 77 4.93 1.66 0.92
C LYS A 77 4.80 2.37 2.26
N ASP A 78 3.59 2.83 2.60
CA ASP A 78 3.35 3.51 3.89
C ASP A 78 3.60 2.56 5.07
N GLU A 79 3.19 1.31 4.98
CA GLU A 79 3.46 0.29 6.02
C GLU A 79 4.97 0.02 6.16
N LYS A 80 5.73 -0.02 5.05
CA LYS A 80 7.20 -0.11 5.11
C LYS A 80 7.83 1.10 5.78
N ASP A 81 7.43 2.31 5.39
CA ASP A 81 7.91 3.56 6.02
C ASP A 81 7.59 3.58 7.53
N ILE A 82 6.40 3.10 7.92
CA ILE A 82 5.97 3.01 9.32
C ILE A 82 6.83 2.01 10.09
N ALA A 83 7.08 0.82 9.51
CA ALA A 83 7.93 -0.19 10.14
C ALA A 83 9.36 0.31 10.36
N GLU A 84 9.96 0.97 9.36
CA GLU A 84 11.28 1.59 9.49
C GLU A 84 11.29 2.66 10.59
N ARG A 85 10.26 3.52 10.64
CA ARG A 85 10.15 4.57 11.65
C ARG A 85 9.95 4.01 13.06
N LEU A 86 9.16 2.94 13.19
CA LEU A 86 8.93 2.24 14.44
C LEU A 86 10.24 1.64 14.97
N GLN A 87 11.03 1.00 14.12
CA GLN A 87 12.33 0.43 14.52
C GLN A 87 13.29 1.50 15.06
N VAL A 88 13.34 2.67 14.42
CA VAL A 88 14.14 3.81 14.92
C VAL A 88 13.66 4.25 16.30
N MET A 89 12.34 4.41 16.49
CA MET A 89 11.77 4.79 17.79
C MET A 89 12.04 3.74 18.87
N ILE A 90 11.92 2.46 18.55
CA ILE A 90 12.23 1.37 19.49
C ILE A 90 13.70 1.44 19.92
N LYS A 91 14.63 1.63 18.97
CA LYS A 91 16.06 1.74 19.27
C LYS A 91 16.36 2.95 20.16
N ASP A 92 15.74 4.10 19.89
CA ASP A 92 15.89 5.30 20.70
C ASP A 92 15.34 5.12 22.13
N LEU A 93 14.23 4.40 22.25
CA LEU A 93 13.69 4.00 23.56
C LEU A 93 14.66 3.08 24.27
N GLU A 94 15.14 2.00 23.65
CA GLU A 94 16.07 1.04 24.27
C GLU A 94 17.39 1.67 24.74
N ASN A 95 17.85 2.73 24.06
CA ASN A 95 19.03 3.49 24.49
C ASN A 95 18.78 4.34 25.75
N ASN A 96 17.53 4.57 26.16
CA ASN A 96 17.21 5.22 27.42
C ASN A 96 17.22 4.18 28.56
N ALA A 97 17.92 4.50 29.65
CA ALA A 97 18.13 3.59 30.78
C ALA A 97 16.82 2.95 31.30
N HIS A 98 15.71 3.68 31.35
CA HIS A 98 14.41 3.17 31.83
C HIS A 98 13.74 2.12 30.93
N TYR A 99 14.19 2.00 29.68
CA TYR A 99 13.59 1.10 28.67
C TYR A 99 14.57 0.01 28.21
N SER A 100 15.80 0.01 28.71
CA SER A 100 16.77 -1.05 28.44
C SER A 100 16.33 -2.37 29.10
N LYS A 101 16.50 -3.49 28.39
CA LYS A 101 16.25 -4.84 28.93
C LYS A 101 17.13 -5.15 30.15
N GLU A 102 18.27 -4.48 30.31
CA GLU A 102 19.24 -4.74 31.38
C GLU A 102 18.81 -4.19 32.75
N ASN A 103 17.94 -3.16 32.79
CA ASN A 103 17.56 -2.52 34.05
C ASN A 103 16.31 -3.15 34.71
N GLY A 104 15.68 -4.14 34.09
CA GLY A 104 14.63 -4.97 34.71
C GLY A 104 13.30 -4.26 35.02
N GLU A 105 13.08 -3.02 34.55
CA GLU A 105 11.93 -2.20 35.00
C GLU A 105 10.65 -2.32 34.15
N MET A 106 10.70 -2.91 32.94
CA MET A 106 9.51 -3.05 32.09
C MET A 106 9.33 -4.49 31.63
N ASP A 107 8.21 -5.10 32.03
CA ASP A 107 7.86 -6.46 31.62
C ASP A 107 7.64 -6.54 30.09
N ASP A 108 7.86 -7.73 29.54
CA ASP A 108 7.79 -7.96 28.10
C ASP A 108 6.40 -7.65 27.51
N ASN A 109 5.31 -7.88 28.26
CA ASN A 109 3.97 -7.56 27.78
C ASN A 109 3.75 -6.05 27.69
N THR A 110 4.22 -5.29 28.68
CA THR A 110 4.17 -3.82 28.63
C THR A 110 5.04 -3.27 27.49
N ARG A 111 6.21 -3.87 27.24
CA ARG A 111 7.04 -3.54 26.08
C ARG A 111 6.29 -3.75 24.76
N GLU A 112 5.64 -4.90 24.62
CA GLU A 112 4.87 -5.24 23.43
C GLU A 112 3.68 -4.29 23.24
N LEU A 113 2.90 -4.03 24.30
CA LEU A 113 1.78 -3.08 24.28
C LEU A 113 2.24 -1.67 23.87
N LEU A 114 3.40 -1.23 24.36
CA LEU A 114 3.98 0.06 23.98
C LEU A 114 4.33 0.08 22.49
N ILE A 115 4.99 -0.97 21.98
CA ILE A 115 5.32 -1.10 20.56
C ILE A 115 4.07 -1.07 19.69
N MET A 116 3.02 -1.83 20.05
CA MET A 116 1.74 -1.83 19.34
C MET A 116 1.07 -0.46 19.35
N SER A 117 1.10 0.24 20.49
CA SER A 117 0.53 1.59 20.62
C SER A 117 1.27 2.61 19.77
N LEU A 118 2.61 2.53 19.72
CA LEU A 118 3.45 3.38 18.86
C LEU A 118 3.20 3.10 17.38
N GLU A 119 3.13 1.84 16.99
CA GLU A 119 2.83 1.44 15.61
C GLU A 119 1.45 1.98 15.18
N ASN A 120 0.43 1.81 16.02
CA ASN A 120 -0.90 2.34 15.74
C ASN A 120 -0.89 3.88 15.66
N SER A 121 -0.17 4.55 16.54
CA SER A 121 -0.01 6.01 16.52
C SER A 121 0.65 6.49 15.21
N LEU A 122 1.67 5.77 14.72
CA LEU A 122 2.32 6.06 13.43
C LEU A 122 1.37 5.85 12.25
N ARG A 123 0.57 4.77 12.27
CA ARG A 123 -0.48 4.52 11.27
C ARG A 123 -1.48 5.68 11.23
N ILE A 124 -2.02 6.08 12.37
CA ILE A 124 -2.96 7.19 12.48
C ILE A 124 -2.33 8.48 11.96
N ALA A 125 -1.11 8.81 12.40
CA ALA A 125 -0.40 10.01 11.95
C ALA A 125 -0.21 10.04 10.42
N LYS A 126 0.15 8.90 9.82
CA LYS A 126 0.30 8.77 8.37
C LYS A 126 -1.03 8.93 7.64
N GLN A 127 -2.10 8.32 8.14
CA GLN A 127 -3.45 8.49 7.58
C GLN A 127 -3.91 9.95 7.64
N GLU A 128 -3.75 10.61 8.79
CA GLU A 128 -4.11 12.03 8.95
C GLU A 128 -3.26 12.96 8.07
N ALA A 129 -1.97 12.67 7.91
CA ALA A 129 -1.12 13.38 6.96
C ALA A 129 -1.64 13.22 5.52
N LYS A 130 -2.05 12.02 5.12
CA LYS A 130 -2.66 11.81 3.80
C LYS A 130 -3.98 12.56 3.68
N LYS A 131 -4.85 12.57 4.71
CA LYS A 131 -6.08 13.39 4.73
C LYS A 131 -5.82 14.87 4.53
N LYS A 132 -4.80 15.40 5.21
CA LYS A 132 -4.49 16.84 5.21
C LYS A 132 -3.75 17.28 3.94
N PHE A 133 -2.76 16.53 3.50
CA PHE A 133 -1.77 16.98 2.52
C PHE A 133 -1.93 16.39 1.12
N THR A 134 -2.72 15.32 0.93
CA THR A 134 -3.01 14.83 -0.43
C THR A 134 -3.78 15.90 -1.21
N PRO A 135 -3.32 16.37 -2.38
CA PRO A 135 -4.06 17.40 -3.13
C PRO A 135 -5.46 16.93 -3.53
N LYS A 136 -6.46 17.84 -3.55
CA LYS A 136 -7.87 17.51 -3.85
C LYS A 136 -8.05 16.69 -5.14
N LYS A 137 -7.26 16.98 -6.17
CA LYS A 137 -7.26 16.24 -7.46
C LYS A 137 -6.91 14.75 -7.35
N TYR A 138 -6.39 14.30 -6.19
CA TYR A 138 -6.03 12.91 -5.91
C TYR A 138 -6.88 12.27 -4.81
N ARG A 139 -7.92 12.94 -4.28
CA ARG A 139 -8.73 12.47 -3.12
C ARG A 139 -9.87 11.50 -3.48
N ASN A 140 -9.86 10.96 -4.70
CA ASN A 140 -11.02 10.42 -5.44
C ASN A 140 -11.96 11.51 -5.91
#